data_AF-A0A7V9TWT9-F1
#
_entry.id   AF-A0A7V9TWT9-F1
#
_cell.length_a   1.000
_cell.length_b   1.000
_cell.length_c   1.000
_cell.angle_alpha   90.00
_cell.angle_beta   90.00
_cell.angle_gamma   90.00
#
_symmetry.space_group_name_H-M   'P 1'
#
loop_
_entity.id
_entity.type
_entity.pdbx_description
1 polymer ?
#
loop_
_entity_poly.entity_id
_entity_poly.type
_entity_poly.pdbx_seq_one_letter_code
_entity_poly.pdbx_strand_id
1 'polypeptide(L)'
;NVSAAYFLSIEFQQTGYLVYRIYKASYGNLPNAPVPIRLSEFTPDTQKIGQGVIVNQTGWEQRLENNKQAFATEFVQRSRFTSAYPTSLTPDQFVDTLFANAGVIPSASDRAAAISEFASPMTTNDAAARARALRRVAENSTLAQQEFNRAFVLMQYFGYLRRNPNDAPEATLDFQGYNFWLTKLNQFNGNFIQAEMVKAFLVSTEYRQRFGS
;
A
#
# COMPACT_ATOMS: atom_id res chain seq x y z
N ASN A 1 -4.71 1.54 22.77
CA ASN A 1 -5.26 0.43 21.95
C ASN A 1 -6.24 0.86 20.85
N VAL A 2 -6.87 2.04 20.90
CA VAL A 2 -7.79 2.55 19.84
C VAL A 2 -7.14 2.60 18.46
N SER A 3 -5.86 2.93 18.41
CA SER A 3 -5.10 3.15 17.18
C SER A 3 -4.54 1.88 16.53
N ALA A 4 -4.24 0.84 17.32
CA ALA A 4 -4.03 -0.50 16.79
C ALA A 4 -5.33 -1.05 16.18
N ALA A 5 -6.47 -0.81 16.84
CA ALA A 5 -7.78 -1.17 16.32
C ALA A 5 -8.14 -0.40 15.03
N TYR A 6 -7.73 0.86 14.88
CA TYR A 6 -7.88 1.61 13.63
C TYR A 6 -7.02 1.03 12.50
N PHE A 7 -5.74 0.70 12.75
CA PHE A 7 -4.88 0.08 11.72
C PHE A 7 -5.38 -1.32 11.31
N LEU A 8 -5.87 -2.08 12.27
CA LEU A 8 -6.47 -3.39 12.04
C LEU A 8 -7.91 -3.31 11.52
N SER A 9 -8.48 -2.11 11.42
CA SER A 9 -9.83 -1.94 10.91
C SER A 9 -9.89 -2.40 9.46
N ILE A 10 -11.02 -3.01 9.11
CA ILE A 10 -11.34 -3.35 7.72
C ILE A 10 -11.21 -2.09 6.85
N GLU A 11 -11.61 -0.93 7.37
CA GLU A 11 -11.52 0.34 6.66
C GLU A 11 -10.07 0.68 6.27
N PHE A 12 -9.12 0.55 7.19
CA PHE A 12 -7.72 0.79 6.89
C PHE A 12 -7.12 -0.27 5.95
N GLN A 13 -7.45 -1.56 6.17
CA GLN A 13 -6.96 -2.65 5.32
C GLN A 13 -7.46 -2.54 3.88
N GLN A 14 -8.70 -2.09 3.68
CA GLN A 14 -9.33 -2.00 2.37
C GLN A 14 -9.04 -0.67 1.65
N THR A 15 -8.52 0.34 2.37
CA THR A 15 -8.16 1.65 1.79
C THR A 15 -6.63 1.83 1.76
N GLY A 16 -6.04 2.23 2.89
CA GLY A 16 -4.62 2.59 2.98
C GLY A 16 -3.70 1.43 2.60
N TYR A 17 -3.99 0.22 3.08
CA TYR A 17 -3.12 -0.91 2.74
C TYR A 17 -3.25 -1.35 1.26
N LEU A 18 -4.40 -1.12 0.63
CA LEU A 18 -4.53 -1.28 -0.82
C LEU A 18 -3.70 -0.24 -1.58
N VAL A 19 -3.76 1.05 -1.18
CA VAL A 19 -2.93 2.11 -1.79
C VAL A 19 -1.44 1.76 -1.70
N TYR A 20 -0.96 1.36 -0.51
CA TYR A 20 0.42 0.90 -0.32
C TYR A 20 0.81 -0.19 -1.33
N ARG A 21 -0.03 -1.23 -1.47
CA ARG A 21 0.25 -2.37 -2.36
C ARG A 21 0.15 -2.01 -3.83
N ILE A 22 -0.73 -1.08 -4.21
CA ILE A 22 -0.81 -0.55 -5.58
C ILE A 22 0.51 0.14 -5.96
N TYR A 23 1.07 0.98 -5.09
CA TYR A 23 2.38 1.60 -5.34
C TYR A 23 3.51 0.56 -5.36
N LYS A 24 3.49 -0.41 -4.44
CA LYS A 24 4.47 -1.49 -4.37
C LYS A 24 4.48 -2.33 -5.65
N ALA A 25 3.31 -2.77 -6.12
CA ALA A 25 3.18 -3.52 -7.37
C ALA A 25 3.54 -2.68 -8.60
N SER A 26 3.26 -1.38 -8.58
CA SER A 26 3.51 -0.51 -9.74
C SER A 26 4.96 -0.07 -9.89
N TYR A 27 5.68 0.16 -8.79
CA TYR A 27 6.99 0.81 -8.83
C TYR A 27 8.05 0.16 -7.96
N GLY A 28 7.71 -0.88 -7.19
CA GLY A 28 8.59 -1.41 -6.15
C GLY A 28 8.73 -0.41 -5.00
N ASN A 29 9.91 -0.39 -4.38
CA ASN A 29 10.22 0.62 -3.37
C ASN A 29 10.69 1.92 -4.02
N LEU A 30 10.53 3.04 -3.32
CA LEU A 30 11.13 4.31 -3.75
C LEU A 30 12.66 4.18 -3.82
N PRO A 31 13.34 4.92 -4.72
CA PRO A 31 14.79 4.91 -4.80
C PRO A 31 15.43 5.16 -3.43
N ASN A 32 16.35 4.28 -3.05
CA ASN A 32 17.08 4.32 -1.77
C ASN A 32 16.19 4.32 -0.51
N ALA A 33 14.95 3.82 -0.60
CA ALA A 33 14.05 3.70 0.55
C ALA A 33 13.53 2.27 0.72
N PRO A 34 13.25 1.83 1.96
CA PRO A 34 12.63 0.53 2.22
C PRO A 34 11.10 0.54 2.08
N VAL A 35 10.52 1.60 1.50
CA VAL A 35 9.07 1.81 1.41
C VAL A 35 8.64 2.21 -0.01
N PRO A 36 7.42 1.86 -0.46
CA PRO A 36 6.95 2.12 -1.83
C PRO A 36 6.30 3.50 -2.04
N ILE A 37 5.99 4.23 -0.96
CA ILE A 37 5.16 5.43 -1.03
C ILE A 37 5.51 6.44 0.07
N ARG A 38 5.37 7.73 -0.24
CA ARG A 38 5.47 8.84 0.73
C ARG A 38 4.10 9.24 1.27
N LEU A 39 4.08 9.91 2.43
CA LEU A 39 2.86 10.41 3.05
C LEU A 39 2.03 11.32 2.12
N SER A 40 2.71 12.13 1.31
CA SER A 40 2.12 13.08 0.35
C SER A 40 1.35 12.40 -0.77
N GLU A 41 1.76 11.19 -1.18
CA GLU A 41 1.05 10.36 -2.15
C GLU A 41 -0.02 9.51 -1.46
N PHE A 42 0.31 8.97 -0.28
CA PHE A 42 -0.56 8.07 0.47
C PHE A 42 -1.89 8.71 0.91
N THR A 43 -1.83 9.92 1.46
CA THR A 43 -2.97 10.58 2.09
C THR A 43 -4.12 10.85 1.11
N PRO A 44 -3.90 11.57 -0.02
CA PRO A 44 -4.99 11.85 -0.96
C PRO A 44 -5.55 10.58 -1.60
N ASP A 45 -4.69 9.59 -1.92
CA ASP A 45 -5.13 8.34 -2.55
C ASP A 45 -5.98 7.50 -1.59
N THR A 46 -5.62 7.45 -0.31
CA THR A 46 -6.41 6.76 0.72
C THR A 46 -7.78 7.42 0.92
N GLN A 47 -7.81 8.76 0.96
CA GLN A 47 -9.07 9.52 1.08
C GLN A 47 -9.99 9.27 -0.12
N LYS A 48 -9.43 9.14 -1.32
CA LYS A 48 -10.20 8.84 -2.52
C LYS A 48 -10.90 7.48 -2.43
N ILE A 49 -10.21 6.44 -1.96
CA ILE A 49 -10.83 5.12 -1.77
C ILE A 49 -11.88 5.14 -0.66
N GLY A 50 -11.64 5.86 0.43
CA GLY A 50 -12.58 5.97 1.57
C GLY A 50 -13.78 6.89 1.33
N GLN A 51 -13.85 7.61 0.22
CA GLN A 51 -14.82 8.69 0.03
C GLN A 51 -16.29 8.22 0.09
N GLY A 52 -17.00 8.66 1.13
CA GLY A 52 -18.40 8.34 1.34
C GLY A 52 -18.65 6.89 1.78
N VAL A 53 -17.61 6.19 2.25
CA VAL A 53 -17.74 4.87 2.87
C VAL A 53 -18.00 5.07 4.36
N ILE A 54 -19.09 4.51 4.86
CA ILE A 54 -19.39 4.42 6.29
C ILE A 54 -19.62 2.94 6.59
N VAL A 55 -18.67 2.32 7.29
CA VAL A 55 -18.72 0.87 7.58
C VAL A 55 -20.00 0.54 8.34
N ASN A 56 -20.64 -0.57 7.99
CA ASN A 56 -21.93 -1.04 8.50
C ASN A 56 -23.16 -0.24 8.04
N GLN A 57 -23.02 0.76 7.15
CA GLN A 57 -24.16 1.40 6.50
C GLN A 57 -24.58 0.59 5.26
N THR A 58 -25.88 0.38 5.02
CA THR A 58 -26.36 -0.34 3.82
C THR A 58 -25.68 0.12 2.53
N GLY A 59 -25.03 -0.82 1.82
CA GLY A 59 -24.35 -0.57 0.54
C GLY A 59 -22.92 -0.06 0.63
N TRP A 60 -22.33 0.02 1.84
CA TRP A 60 -20.96 0.52 2.03
C TRP A 60 -19.90 -0.32 1.29
N GLU A 61 -20.05 -1.64 1.20
CA GLU A 61 -19.12 -2.52 0.48
C GLU A 61 -19.11 -2.22 -1.01
N GLN A 62 -20.29 -2.03 -1.61
CA GLN A 62 -20.41 -1.67 -3.03
C GLN A 62 -19.83 -0.29 -3.29
N ARG A 63 -20.08 0.68 -2.41
CA ARG A 63 -19.49 2.02 -2.50
C ARG A 63 -17.96 1.95 -2.46
N LEU A 64 -17.41 1.16 -1.53
CA LEU A 64 -15.98 0.96 -1.40
C LEU A 64 -15.38 0.31 -2.65
N GLU A 65 -15.99 -0.75 -3.18
CA GLU A 65 -15.50 -1.42 -4.39
C GLU A 65 -15.55 -0.48 -5.61
N ASN A 66 -16.63 0.30 -5.77
CA ASN A 66 -16.71 1.33 -6.81
C ASN A 66 -15.57 2.36 -6.69
N ASN A 67 -15.27 2.83 -5.47
CA ASN A 67 -14.18 3.77 -5.23
C ASN A 67 -12.82 3.16 -5.59
N LYS A 68 -12.56 1.89 -5.23
CA LYS A 68 -11.31 1.20 -5.58
C LYS A 68 -11.14 1.02 -7.08
N GLN A 69 -12.21 0.70 -7.82
CA GLN A 69 -12.17 0.60 -9.28
C GLN A 69 -11.89 1.96 -9.93
N ALA A 70 -12.57 3.01 -9.47
CA ALA A 70 -12.35 4.36 -9.95
C ALA A 70 -10.91 4.84 -9.68
N PHE A 71 -10.38 4.55 -8.48
CA PHE A 71 -9.00 4.85 -8.12
C PHE A 71 -8.01 4.11 -9.02
N ALA A 72 -8.13 2.79 -9.19
CA ALA A 72 -7.21 2.01 -10.03
C ALA A 72 -7.25 2.47 -11.49
N THR A 73 -8.45 2.80 -12.01
CA THR A 73 -8.63 3.33 -13.37
C THR A 73 -7.93 4.66 -13.58
N GLU A 74 -8.04 5.59 -12.61
CA GLU A 74 -7.31 6.86 -12.66
C GLU A 74 -5.80 6.65 -12.50
N PHE A 75 -5.40 5.80 -11.56
CA PHE A 75 -4.00 5.55 -11.22
C PHE A 75 -3.19 5.07 -12.43
N VAL A 76 -3.72 4.12 -13.22
CA VAL A 76 -3.02 3.58 -14.40
C VAL A 76 -2.93 4.57 -15.57
N GLN A 77 -3.63 5.70 -15.49
CA GLN A 77 -3.58 6.79 -16.48
C GLN A 77 -2.62 7.92 -16.06
N ARG A 78 -2.11 7.90 -14.82
CA ARG A 78 -1.13 8.90 -14.36
C ARG A 78 0.13 8.85 -15.22
N SER A 79 0.73 10.00 -15.48
CA SER A 79 1.95 10.12 -16.31
C SER A 79 3.10 9.22 -15.81
N ARG A 80 3.28 9.12 -14.49
CA ARG A 80 4.27 8.21 -13.88
C ARG A 80 4.01 6.74 -14.23
N PHE A 81 2.74 6.33 -14.25
CA PHE A 81 2.36 4.96 -14.59
C PHE A 81 2.51 4.70 -16.09
N THR A 82 2.00 5.57 -16.94
CA THR A 82 2.08 5.39 -18.40
C THR A 82 3.52 5.47 -18.91
N SER A 83 4.40 6.21 -18.23
CA SER A 83 5.84 6.24 -18.52
C SER A 83 6.54 4.94 -18.12
N ALA A 84 6.16 4.34 -16.99
CA ALA A 84 6.71 3.06 -16.53
C ALA A 84 6.16 1.86 -17.32
N TYR A 85 4.94 1.98 -17.83
CA TYR A 85 4.21 0.92 -18.55
C TYR A 85 3.76 1.41 -19.94
N PRO A 86 4.69 1.57 -20.90
CA PRO A 86 4.32 1.97 -22.25
C PRO A 86 3.39 0.94 -22.90
N THR A 87 2.51 1.38 -23.81
CA THR A 87 1.55 0.51 -24.51
C THR A 87 2.19 -0.48 -25.49
N SER A 88 3.50 -0.35 -25.73
CA SER A 88 4.31 -1.33 -26.44
C SER A 88 4.55 -2.62 -25.66
N LEU A 89 4.32 -2.64 -24.34
CA LEU A 89 4.39 -3.86 -23.54
C LEU A 89 3.28 -4.83 -23.93
N THR A 90 3.62 -6.11 -24.00
CA THR A 90 2.63 -7.19 -24.06
C THR A 90 1.94 -7.34 -22.69
N PRO A 91 0.74 -7.95 -22.65
CA PRO A 91 0.09 -8.31 -21.37
C PRO A 91 0.99 -9.12 -20.43
N ASP A 92 1.76 -10.09 -20.94
CA ASP A 92 2.73 -10.84 -20.16
C ASP A 92 3.81 -9.95 -19.54
N GLN A 93 4.46 -9.10 -20.34
CA GLN A 93 5.51 -8.20 -19.84
C GLN A 93 4.97 -7.22 -18.79
N PHE A 94 3.76 -6.70 -19.00
CA PHE A 94 3.09 -5.83 -18.05
C PHE A 94 2.84 -6.53 -16.71
N VAL A 95 2.24 -7.72 -16.74
CA VAL A 95 1.91 -8.50 -15.53
C VAL A 95 3.18 -8.96 -14.80
N ASP A 96 4.17 -9.44 -15.54
CA ASP A 96 5.44 -9.91 -14.97
C ASP A 96 6.22 -8.76 -14.31
N THR A 97 6.18 -7.56 -14.91
CA THR A 97 6.78 -6.36 -14.31
C THR A 97 6.09 -5.99 -12.99
N LEU A 98 4.75 -6.07 -12.93
CA LEU A 98 4.01 -5.81 -11.70
C LEU A 98 4.38 -6.80 -10.58
N PHE A 99 4.44 -8.10 -10.89
CA PHE A 99 4.84 -9.12 -9.91
C PHE A 99 6.31 -9.00 -9.48
N ALA A 100 7.21 -8.64 -10.41
CA ALA A 100 8.61 -8.37 -10.10
C ALA A 100 8.76 -7.19 -9.12
N ASN A 101 8.06 -6.07 -9.37
CA ASN A 101 8.02 -4.93 -8.47
C ASN A 101 7.42 -5.27 -7.10
N ALA A 102 6.35 -6.08 -7.11
CA ALA A 102 5.73 -6.61 -5.91
C ALA A 102 6.67 -7.52 -5.11
N GLY A 103 7.71 -8.10 -5.73
CA GLY A 103 8.59 -9.09 -5.12
C GLY A 103 7.85 -10.41 -4.85
N VAL A 104 6.87 -10.76 -5.70
CA VAL A 104 6.06 -11.98 -5.57
C VAL A 104 6.35 -12.89 -6.75
N ILE A 105 6.59 -14.16 -6.48
CA ILE A 105 6.54 -15.22 -7.50
C ILE A 105 5.09 -15.72 -7.54
N PRO A 106 4.31 -15.37 -8.57
CA PRO A 106 2.91 -15.75 -8.61
C PRO A 106 2.73 -17.24 -8.87
N SER A 107 1.62 -17.80 -8.40
CA SER A 107 1.15 -19.09 -8.90
C SER A 107 0.82 -18.98 -10.41
N ALA A 108 0.86 -20.11 -11.12
CA ALA A 108 0.50 -20.14 -12.54
C ALA A 108 -0.93 -19.61 -12.77
N SER A 109 -1.86 -19.90 -11.86
CA SER A 109 -3.24 -19.42 -11.92
C SER A 109 -3.35 -17.91 -11.69
N ASP A 110 -2.62 -17.35 -10.74
CA ASP A 110 -2.67 -15.90 -10.46
C ASP A 110 -2.10 -15.10 -11.64
N ARG A 111 -0.98 -15.58 -12.19
CA ARG A 111 -0.36 -14.98 -13.39
C ARG A 111 -1.32 -15.03 -14.57
N ALA A 112 -1.89 -16.20 -14.86
CA ALA A 112 -2.84 -16.37 -15.96
C ALA A 112 -4.08 -15.49 -15.79
N ALA A 113 -4.63 -15.39 -14.57
CA ALA A 113 -5.78 -14.54 -14.29
C ALA A 113 -5.48 -13.06 -14.53
N ALA A 114 -4.30 -12.57 -14.12
CA ALA A 114 -3.88 -11.19 -14.38
C ALA A 114 -3.69 -10.89 -15.87
N ILE A 115 -3.16 -11.84 -16.65
CA ILE A 115 -3.00 -11.69 -18.11
C ILE A 115 -4.37 -11.72 -18.81
N SER A 116 -5.29 -12.57 -18.34
CA SER A 116 -6.62 -12.72 -18.94
C SER A 116 -7.47 -11.43 -18.89
N GLU A 117 -7.10 -10.47 -18.03
CA GLU A 117 -7.77 -9.17 -17.96
C GLU A 117 -7.70 -8.35 -19.25
N PHE A 118 -6.69 -8.62 -20.09
CA PHE A 118 -6.48 -7.93 -21.37
C PHE A 118 -7.30 -8.51 -22.54
N ALA A 119 -7.91 -9.68 -22.36
CA ALA A 119 -8.79 -10.35 -23.33
C ALA A 119 -8.40 -10.15 -24.82
N SER A 120 -9.36 -10.12 -25.74
CA SER A 120 -9.09 -9.85 -27.16
C SER A 120 -9.41 -8.39 -27.51
N PRO A 121 -8.48 -7.61 -28.11
CA PRO A 121 -7.12 -8.00 -28.49
C PRO A 121 -6.16 -7.96 -27.29
N MET A 122 -5.25 -8.94 -27.19
CA MET A 122 -4.26 -9.07 -26.11
C MET A 122 -3.19 -7.95 -26.16
N THR A 123 -3.59 -6.72 -25.88
CA THR A 123 -2.77 -5.51 -25.91
C THR A 123 -2.93 -4.75 -24.63
N THR A 124 -1.93 -3.95 -24.26
CA THR A 124 -2.01 -3.10 -23.07
C THR A 124 -2.62 -1.73 -23.37
N ASN A 125 -3.38 -1.54 -24.46
CA ASN A 125 -4.02 -0.24 -24.76
C ASN A 125 -5.25 0.05 -23.89
N ASP A 126 -5.92 -1.00 -23.38
CA ASP A 126 -7.09 -0.85 -22.53
C ASP A 126 -6.69 -0.48 -21.09
N ALA A 127 -6.97 0.77 -20.70
CA ALA A 127 -6.74 1.26 -19.35
C ALA A 127 -7.56 0.50 -18.30
N ALA A 128 -8.77 0.05 -18.63
CA ALA A 128 -9.60 -0.72 -17.69
C ALA A 128 -8.99 -2.11 -17.45
N ALA A 129 -8.46 -2.76 -18.48
CA ALA A 129 -7.70 -4.01 -18.33
C ALA A 129 -6.44 -3.82 -17.47
N ARG A 130 -5.66 -2.75 -17.71
CA ARG A 130 -4.50 -2.41 -16.87
C ARG A 130 -4.89 -2.26 -15.40
N ALA A 131 -5.99 -1.56 -15.12
CA ALA A 131 -6.47 -1.33 -13.76
C ALA A 131 -6.86 -2.65 -13.07
N ARG A 132 -7.59 -3.55 -13.77
CA ARG A 132 -7.97 -4.86 -13.24
C ARG A 132 -6.75 -5.77 -13.02
N ALA A 133 -5.81 -5.79 -13.96
CA ALA A 133 -4.56 -6.55 -13.81
C ALA A 133 -3.73 -6.03 -12.62
N LEU A 134 -3.59 -4.71 -12.47
CA LEU A 134 -2.92 -4.10 -11.31
C LEU A 134 -3.62 -4.43 -10.00
N ARG A 135 -4.97 -4.38 -9.95
CA ARG A 135 -5.74 -4.79 -8.76
C ARG A 135 -5.48 -6.24 -8.40
N ARG A 136 -5.45 -7.17 -9.37
CA ARG A 136 -5.14 -8.60 -9.12
C ARG A 136 -3.76 -8.78 -8.48
N VAL A 137 -2.74 -8.08 -8.96
CA VAL A 137 -1.39 -8.16 -8.37
C VAL A 137 -1.35 -7.50 -6.99
N ALA A 138 -1.92 -6.30 -6.85
CA ALA A 138 -1.93 -5.55 -5.59
C ALA A 138 -2.72 -6.27 -4.49
N GLU A 139 -3.79 -6.99 -4.85
CA GLU A 139 -4.65 -7.74 -3.92
C GLU A 139 -4.23 -9.19 -3.72
N ASN A 140 -3.17 -9.65 -4.42
CA ASN A 140 -2.62 -11.00 -4.25
C ASN A 140 -2.27 -11.28 -2.78
N SER A 141 -2.63 -12.47 -2.30
CA SER A 141 -2.50 -12.85 -0.89
C SER A 141 -1.04 -12.95 -0.43
N THR A 142 -0.12 -13.39 -1.30
CA THR A 142 1.32 -13.43 -1.00
C THR A 142 1.87 -12.02 -0.79
N LEU A 143 1.50 -11.07 -1.67
CA LEU A 143 1.87 -9.65 -1.49
C LEU A 143 1.29 -9.08 -0.19
N ALA A 144 0.01 -9.38 0.08
CA ALA A 144 -0.68 -8.95 1.30
C ALA A 144 0.00 -9.48 2.57
N GLN A 145 0.52 -10.70 2.55
CA GLN A 145 1.17 -11.29 3.71
C GLN A 145 2.57 -10.70 3.93
N GLN A 146 3.39 -10.63 2.87
CA GLN A 146 4.79 -10.25 3.00
C GLN A 146 5.01 -8.77 3.31
N GLU A 147 4.07 -7.91 2.90
CA GLU A 147 4.16 -6.46 3.11
C GLU A 147 3.44 -5.98 4.36
N PHE A 148 2.70 -6.84 5.07
CA PHE A 148 1.84 -6.42 6.17
C PHE A 148 2.61 -5.69 7.27
N ASN A 149 3.69 -6.29 7.77
CA ASN A 149 4.51 -5.68 8.83
C ASN A 149 5.20 -4.40 8.37
N ARG A 150 5.66 -4.35 7.11
CA ARG A 150 6.29 -3.16 6.51
C ARG A 150 5.32 -1.99 6.43
N ALA A 151 4.11 -2.26 5.95
CA ALA A 151 3.04 -1.27 5.93
C ALA A 151 2.61 -0.89 7.35
N PHE A 152 2.46 -1.85 8.27
CA PHE A 152 2.11 -1.58 9.67
C PHE A 152 3.02 -0.53 10.30
N VAL A 153 4.33 -0.68 10.15
CA VAL A 153 5.32 0.27 10.65
C VAL A 153 5.18 1.62 9.98
N LEU A 154 5.12 1.66 8.65
CA LEU A 154 5.02 2.92 7.89
C LEU A 154 3.79 3.73 8.31
N MET A 155 2.69 3.05 8.60
CA MET A 155 1.44 3.70 8.95
C MET A 155 1.42 4.21 10.38
N GLN A 156 2.32 3.75 11.26
CA GLN A 156 2.53 4.43 12.53
C GLN A 156 3.14 5.83 12.30
N TYR A 157 4.12 5.95 11.38
CA TYR A 157 4.69 7.25 11.01
C TYR A 157 3.66 8.16 10.35
N PHE A 158 2.86 7.63 9.41
CA PHE A 158 1.85 8.43 8.72
C PHE A 158 0.70 8.83 9.62
N GLY A 159 0.19 7.91 10.45
CA GLY A 159 -0.99 8.14 11.28
C GLY A 159 -0.73 8.98 12.53
N TYR A 160 0.33 8.67 13.27
CA TYR A 160 0.63 9.36 14.53
C TYR A 160 1.59 10.52 14.36
N LEU A 161 2.68 10.31 13.62
CA LEU A 161 3.74 11.31 13.51
C LEU A 161 3.49 12.29 12.36
N ARG A 162 2.57 11.95 11.44
CA ARG A 162 2.19 12.77 10.28
C ARG A 162 3.40 13.18 9.43
N ARG A 163 4.38 12.28 9.26
CA ARG A 163 5.62 12.50 8.49
C ARG A 163 6.11 11.23 7.80
N ASN A 164 7.02 11.36 6.84
CA ASN A 164 7.79 10.20 6.35
C ASN A 164 8.79 9.75 7.43
N PRO A 165 9.20 8.46 7.46
CA PRO A 165 10.14 7.98 8.46
C PRO A 165 11.48 8.73 8.46
N ASN A 166 11.93 9.16 7.28
CA ASN A 166 13.21 9.83 7.06
C ASN A 166 13.12 11.38 7.09
N ASP A 167 11.96 11.95 7.43
CA ASP A 167 11.81 13.39 7.60
C ASP A 167 12.23 13.82 9.02
N ALA A 168 12.60 15.10 9.19
CA ALA A 168 12.82 15.70 10.50
C ALA A 168 11.61 15.45 11.46
N PRO A 169 11.84 15.17 12.74
CA PRO A 169 13.07 15.35 13.51
C PRO A 169 14.03 14.14 13.52
N GLU A 170 13.91 13.19 12.58
CA GLU A 170 14.88 12.10 12.46
C GLU A 170 16.29 12.66 12.26
N ALA A 171 17.21 12.39 13.20
CA ALA A 171 18.49 13.08 13.27
C ALA A 171 19.39 12.77 12.07
N THR A 172 19.29 11.55 11.55
CA THR A 172 20.04 11.04 10.40
C THR A 172 19.31 11.26 9.07
N LEU A 173 18.06 11.72 9.10
CA LEU A 173 17.17 11.84 7.93
C LEU A 173 17.13 10.55 7.07
N ASP A 174 17.18 9.40 7.74
CA ASP A 174 17.21 8.07 7.12
C ASP A 174 16.09 7.15 7.64
N PHE A 175 16.17 5.85 7.34
CA PHE A 175 15.15 4.87 7.73
C PHE A 175 15.57 4.01 8.93
N GLN A 176 16.56 4.41 9.74
CA GLN A 176 17.02 3.60 10.88
C GLN A 176 15.90 3.31 11.87
N GLY A 177 15.12 4.34 12.25
CA GLY A 177 13.96 4.16 13.13
C GLY A 177 12.93 3.19 12.54
N TYR A 178 12.61 3.34 11.25
CA TYR A 178 11.69 2.43 10.56
C TYR A 178 12.20 0.98 10.57
N ASN A 179 13.47 0.78 10.21
CA ASN A 179 14.10 -0.55 10.15
C ASN A 179 14.22 -1.19 11.53
N PHE A 180 14.50 -0.40 12.57
CA PHE A 180 14.51 -0.86 13.96
C PHE A 180 13.15 -1.41 14.36
N TRP A 181 12.08 -0.64 14.14
CA TRP A 181 10.72 -1.08 14.49
C TRP A 181 10.25 -2.26 13.66
N LEU A 182 10.57 -2.29 12.37
CA LEU A 182 10.25 -3.44 11.51
C LEU A 182 10.98 -4.70 11.99
N THR A 183 12.25 -4.59 12.34
CA THR A 183 13.05 -5.71 12.89
C THR A 183 12.43 -6.22 14.19
N LYS A 184 12.12 -5.31 15.13
CA LYS A 184 11.47 -5.66 16.40
C LYS A 184 10.11 -6.33 16.16
N LEU A 185 9.28 -5.78 15.28
CA LEU A 185 7.97 -6.37 14.96
C LEU A 185 8.10 -7.78 14.38
N ASN A 186 9.08 -8.01 13.50
CA ASN A 186 9.35 -9.33 12.92
C ASN A 186 9.87 -10.34 13.97
N GLN A 187 10.70 -9.91 14.92
CA GLN A 187 11.17 -10.76 16.03
C GLN A 187 10.01 -11.30 16.89
N PHE A 188 8.92 -10.54 16.99
CA PHE A 188 7.70 -10.95 17.69
C PHE A 188 6.63 -11.47 16.73
N ASN A 189 7.00 -11.97 15.54
CA ASN A 189 6.08 -12.56 14.56
C ASN A 189 4.88 -11.66 14.18
N GLY A 190 5.09 -10.34 14.09
CA GLY A 190 4.02 -9.38 13.81
C GLY A 190 3.16 -9.00 15.02
N ASN A 191 3.44 -9.55 16.21
CA ASN A 191 2.74 -9.20 17.44
C ASN A 191 3.19 -7.82 17.95
N PHE A 192 2.48 -6.78 17.51
CA PHE A 192 2.77 -5.39 17.87
C PHE A 192 2.64 -5.08 19.38
N ILE A 193 1.90 -5.92 20.13
CA ILE A 193 1.76 -5.80 21.59
C ILE A 193 3.06 -6.26 22.24
N GLN A 194 3.56 -7.44 21.87
CA GLN A 194 4.83 -7.97 22.37
C GLN A 194 6.03 -7.15 21.87
N ALA A 195 5.95 -6.58 20.67
CA ALA A 195 6.94 -5.63 20.18
C ALA A 195 6.91 -4.27 20.89
N GLU A 196 5.93 -4.04 21.77
CA GLU A 196 5.65 -2.78 22.49
C GLU A 196 5.54 -1.56 21.56
N MET A 197 5.26 -1.80 20.29
CA MET A 197 5.47 -0.81 19.23
C MET A 197 4.43 0.32 19.32
N VAL A 198 3.17 -0.03 19.51
CA VAL A 198 2.08 0.96 19.65
C VAL A 198 2.26 1.81 20.90
N LYS A 199 2.73 1.21 22.01
CA LYS A 199 3.06 1.94 23.24
C LYS A 199 4.23 2.89 22.98
N ALA A 200 5.28 2.45 22.31
CA ALA A 200 6.44 3.29 22.03
C ALA A 200 6.15 4.47 21.09
N PHE A 201 5.29 4.32 20.07
CA PHE A 201 4.89 5.44 19.22
C PHE A 201 4.04 6.47 19.97
N LEU A 202 3.08 6.02 20.80
CA LEU A 202 2.24 6.88 21.65
C LEU A 202 3.03 7.58 22.79
N VAL A 203 4.04 6.89 23.33
CA VAL A 203 4.83 7.33 24.48
C VAL A 203 6.14 8.01 24.04
N SER A 204 6.44 8.02 22.74
CA SER A 204 7.60 8.70 22.18
C SER A 204 7.62 10.16 22.62
N THR A 205 8.80 10.67 22.97
CA THR A 205 9.01 12.06 23.35
C THR A 205 8.46 13.00 22.26
N GLU A 206 8.55 12.60 21.00
CA GLU A 206 8.00 13.30 19.84
C GLU A 206 6.46 13.41 19.88
N TYR A 207 5.72 12.33 20.15
CA TYR A 207 4.26 12.39 20.29
C TYR A 207 3.86 13.22 21.52
N ARG A 208 4.54 13.03 22.65
CA ARG A 208 4.25 13.80 23.88
C ARG A 208 4.57 15.29 23.74
N GLN A 209 5.66 15.66 23.05
CA GLN A 209 5.99 17.07 22.80
C GLN A 209 5.08 17.75 21.77
N ARG A 210 4.49 17.00 20.82
CA ARG A 210 3.62 17.56 19.79
C ARG A 210 2.13 17.53 20.13
N PHE A 211 1.67 16.52 20.86
CA PHE A 211 0.24 16.26 21.09
C PHE A 211 -0.09 15.84 22.53
N GLY A 212 0.91 15.79 23.43
CA GLY A 212 0.70 15.48 24.84
C GLY A 212 0.47 16.74 25.64
N SER A 213 -0.80 17.06 25.90
CA SER A 213 -1.19 17.82 27.09
C SER A 213 -1.54 16.85 28.20
#